data_AF-A0A3C1L1W5-F1
#
_entry.id   AF-A0A3C1L1W5-F1
#
_cell.length_a   1.000
_cell.length_b   1.000
_cell.length_c   1.000
_cell.angle_alpha   90.00
_cell.angle_beta   90.00
_cell.angle_gamma   90.00
#
_symmetry.space_group_name_H-M   'P 1'
#
loop_
_entity.id
_entity.type
_entity.pdbx_description
1 polymer ?
#
loop_
_entity_poly.entity_id
_entity_poly.type
_entity_poly.pdbx_seq_one_letter_code
_entity_poly.pdbx_strand_id
1 'polypeptide(L)'
;ELLKQPQYVPLHVTRQVILIFTATAKEGFIDHLSTDVLGRYETELFAWLESQKADLMTELESDITKSALKKDADPLRQKLVDALNEFKNLFQA
;
A
#
# COMPACT_ATOMS: atom_id res chain seq x y z
N GLU A 1 3.17 -8.93 31.43
CA GLU A 1 2.39 -9.19 30.19
C GLU A 1 1.32 -8.10 30.11
N LEU A 2 1.11 -7.41 28.97
CA LEU A 2 0.34 -6.15 28.79
C LEU A 2 1.22 -4.89 28.86
N LEU A 3 2.19 -4.65 28.00
CA LEU A 3 1.94 -3.99 26.71
C LEU A 3 3.30 -3.56 26.15
N LYS A 4 4.28 -4.47 26.11
CA LYS A 4 5.47 -4.20 25.31
C LYS A 4 5.13 -4.52 23.86
N GLN A 5 4.67 -3.52 23.12
CA GLN A 5 4.83 -3.45 21.67
C GLN A 5 5.01 -1.99 21.23
N PRO A 6 5.71 -1.73 20.11
CA PRO A 6 6.24 -2.69 19.13
C PRO A 6 7.77 -2.57 18.92
N GLN A 7 8.44 -3.71 18.88
CA GLN A 7 9.66 -3.87 18.10
C GLN A 7 9.20 -4.37 16.73
N TYR A 8 9.53 -3.65 15.65
CA TYR A 8 9.86 -4.11 14.30
C TYR A 8 9.92 -2.86 13.41
N VAL A 9 11.12 -2.37 13.11
CA VAL A 9 11.30 -1.40 12.01
C VAL A 9 12.27 -2.00 10.99
N PRO A 10 11.99 -3.16 10.38
CA PRO A 10 12.63 -3.46 9.11
C PRO A 10 11.98 -2.57 8.05
N LEU A 11 12.80 -1.96 7.20
CA LEU A 11 12.33 -1.27 6.02
C LEU A 11 11.36 -2.19 5.25
N HIS A 12 10.09 -1.79 5.26
CA HIS A 12 8.92 -2.67 5.14
C HIS A 12 8.81 -3.33 3.76
N VAL A 13 8.91 -4.67 3.71
CA VAL A 13 8.48 -5.49 2.55
C VAL A 13 7.08 -5.10 2.09
N THR A 14 6.21 -4.69 3.02
CA THR A 14 4.89 -4.10 2.79
C THR A 14 4.90 -2.99 1.74
N ARG A 15 5.83 -2.03 1.83
CA ARG A 15 5.92 -0.89 0.92
C ARG A 15 6.26 -1.35 -0.50
N GLN A 16 7.23 -2.26 -0.63
CA GLN A 16 7.59 -2.84 -1.93
C GLN A 16 6.43 -3.62 -2.53
N VAL A 17 5.69 -4.37 -1.73
CA VAL A 17 4.53 -5.15 -2.22
C VAL A 17 3.39 -4.23 -2.65
N ILE A 18 3.13 -3.13 -1.93
CA ILE A 18 2.14 -2.12 -2.36
C ILE A 18 2.56 -1.52 -3.71
N LEU A 19 3.84 -1.20 -3.90
CA LEU A 19 4.36 -0.65 -5.15
C LEU A 19 4.24 -1.65 -6.33
N ILE A 20 4.57 -2.91 -6.07
CA ILE A 20 4.41 -3.97 -7.06
C ILE A 20 2.92 -4.19 -7.35
N PHE A 21 2.06 -4.10 -6.34
CA PHE A 21 0.61 -4.23 -6.50
C PHE A 21 0.04 -3.09 -7.34
N THR A 22 0.39 -1.82 -7.09
CA THR A 22 -0.03 -0.70 -7.93
C THR A 22 0.45 -0.83 -9.37
N ALA A 23 1.65 -1.40 -9.57
CA ALA A 23 2.22 -1.65 -10.90
C ALA A 23 1.63 -2.86 -11.64
N THR A 24 1.21 -3.90 -10.93
CA THR A 24 0.72 -5.16 -11.51
C THR A 24 -0.80 -5.30 -11.47
N ALA A 25 -1.50 -4.46 -10.70
CA ALA A 25 -2.94 -4.48 -10.61
C ALA A 25 -3.56 -4.18 -11.98
N LYS A 26 -4.52 -5.03 -12.36
CA LYS A 26 -5.26 -4.94 -13.63
C LYS A 26 -6.01 -3.63 -13.83
N GLU A 27 -6.24 -2.88 -12.75
CA GLU A 27 -6.93 -1.59 -12.77
C GLU A 27 -6.07 -0.43 -13.32
N GLY A 28 -4.75 -0.65 -13.52
CA GLY A 28 -3.90 0.34 -14.20
C GLY A 28 -3.76 1.65 -13.40
N PHE A 29 -3.37 1.55 -12.12
CA PHE A 29 -3.21 2.72 -11.24
C PHE A 29 -2.02 3.61 -11.60
N ILE A 30 -1.02 3.07 -12.28
CA ILE A 30 0.16 3.83 -12.72
C ILE A 30 0.36 3.79 -14.24
N ASP A 31 -0.50 3.08 -14.98
CA ASP A 31 -0.43 2.98 -16.45
C ASP A 31 -0.65 4.35 -17.14
N HIS A 32 -1.43 5.22 -16.51
CA HIS A 32 -1.69 6.58 -16.97
C HIS A 32 -0.65 7.62 -16.50
N LEU A 33 0.29 7.22 -15.64
CA LEU A 33 1.29 8.11 -15.07
C LEU A 33 2.58 8.05 -15.89
N SER A 34 3.17 9.21 -16.16
CA SER A 34 4.50 9.27 -16.79
C SER A 34 5.58 8.83 -15.80
N THR A 35 6.69 8.28 -16.28
CA THR A 35 7.83 7.86 -15.45
C THR A 35 8.44 8.99 -14.63
N ASP A 36 8.29 10.24 -15.07
CA ASP A 36 8.72 11.44 -14.33
C ASP A 36 7.91 11.67 -13.03
N VAL A 37 6.61 11.35 -13.06
CA VAL A 37 5.71 11.53 -11.90
C VAL A 37 5.68 10.32 -10.96
N LEU A 38 6.26 9.18 -11.37
CA LEU A 38 6.29 7.94 -10.56
C LEU A 38 7.02 8.13 -9.22
N GLY A 39 8.15 8.86 -9.22
CA GLY A 39 8.91 9.11 -7.99
C GLY A 39 8.15 9.98 -6.98
N ARG A 40 7.38 10.95 -7.49
CA ARG A 40 6.51 11.80 -6.67
C ARG A 40 5.30 11.02 -6.16
N TYR A 41 4.69 10.22 -7.03
CA TYR A 41 3.57 9.34 -6.69
C TYR A 41 3.95 8.38 -5.55
N GLU A 42 5.12 7.74 -5.63
CA GLU A 42 5.58 6.81 -4.60
C GLU A 42 5.70 7.49 -3.23
N THR A 43 6.30 8.68 -3.20
CA THR A 43 6.50 9.45 -1.96
C THR A 43 5.17 9.92 -1.37
N GLU A 44 4.28 10.48 -2.18
CA GLU A 44 2.96 10.95 -1.72
C GLU A 44 2.06 9.79 -1.31
N LEU A 45 2.11 8.65 -2.01
CA LEU A 45 1.33 7.47 -1.68
C LEU A 45 1.72 6.95 -0.29
N PHE A 46 3.01 6.82 -0.01
CA PHE A 46 3.46 6.37 1.30
C PHE A 46 3.14 7.39 2.39
N ALA A 47 3.35 8.69 2.14
CA ALA A 47 3.00 9.73 3.11
C ALA A 47 1.49 9.73 3.43
N TRP A 48 0.64 9.55 2.42
CA TRP A 48 -0.80 9.48 2.58
C TRP A 48 -1.23 8.20 3.30
N LEU A 49 -0.68 7.04 2.93
CA LEU A 49 -0.97 5.78 3.61
C LEU A 49 -0.53 5.82 5.08
N GLU A 50 0.64 6.39 5.39
CA GLU A 50 1.10 6.55 6.78
C GLU A 50 0.24 7.56 7.56
N SER A 51 -0.30 8.59 6.91
CA SER A 51 -1.10 9.62 7.59
C SER A 51 -2.59 9.23 7.74
N GLN A 52 -3.18 8.60 6.74
CA GLN A 52 -4.63 8.35 6.65
C GLN A 52 -4.99 6.88 6.83
N LYS A 53 -4.07 5.97 6.53
CA LYS A 53 -4.31 4.52 6.51
C LYS A 53 -3.22 3.77 7.30
N ALA A 54 -2.75 4.35 8.41
CA ALA A 54 -1.74 3.73 9.28
C ALA A 54 -2.17 2.36 9.82
N ASP A 55 -3.47 2.24 10.13
CA ASP A 55 -4.10 0.98 10.55
C ASP A 55 -4.03 -0.09 9.44
N LEU A 56 -4.36 0.29 8.20
CA LEU A 56 -4.23 -0.57 7.02
C LEU A 56 -2.78 -0.98 6.76
N MET A 57 -1.81 -0.09 6.94
CA MET A 57 -0.39 -0.43 6.84
C MET A 57 0.03 -1.49 7.86
N THR A 58 -0.49 -1.39 9.09
CA THR A 58 -0.22 -2.37 10.16
C THR A 58 -0.88 -3.71 9.86
N GLU A 59 -2.12 -3.70 9.37
CA GLU A 59 -2.86 -4.88 8.94
C GLU A 59 -2.13 -5.57 7.76
N LEU A 60 -1.71 -4.81 6.75
CA LEU A 60 -0.92 -5.30 5.61
C LEU A 60 0.42 -5.87 6.02
N GLU A 61 1.16 -5.24 6.93
CA GLU A 61 2.44 -5.78 7.40
C GLU A 61 2.29 -7.16 8.04
N SER A 62 1.27 -7.33 8.88
CA SER A 62 1.00 -8.59 9.57
C SER A 62 0.61 -9.70 8.58
N ASP A 63 -0.14 -9.36 7.53
CA ASP A 63 -0.70 -10.31 6.57
C ASP A 63 0.21 -10.59 5.35
N ILE A 64 1.01 -9.62 4.90
CA ILE A 64 2.01 -9.80 3.84
C ILE A 64 3.11 -10.77 4.29
N THR A 65 3.48 -10.72 5.57
CA THR A 65 4.39 -11.71 6.18
C THR A 65 3.81 -13.13 6.10
N LYS A 66 2.49 -13.27 6.00
CA LYS A 66 1.75 -14.55 5.94
C LYS A 66 1.28 -14.95 4.53
N SER A 67 1.71 -14.24 3.47
CA SER A 67 1.32 -14.49 2.06
C SER A 67 -0.14 -14.15 1.69
N ALA A 68 -0.81 -13.28 2.42
CA ALA A 68 -2.23 -12.97 2.20
C ALA A 68 -2.55 -12.31 0.84
N LEU A 69 -1.66 -11.44 0.34
CA LEU A 69 -1.85 -10.80 -0.97
C LEU A 69 -1.75 -11.76 -2.16
N LYS A 70 -1.37 -13.04 -1.96
CA LYS A 70 -1.42 -14.06 -3.01
C LYS A 70 -2.83 -14.58 -3.28
N LYS A 71 -3.77 -14.42 -2.34
CA LYS A 71 -5.15 -14.85 -2.52
C LYS A 71 -5.96 -13.69 -3.08
N ASP A 72 -6.50 -13.88 -4.29
CA ASP A 72 -7.28 -12.87 -5.01
C ASP A 72 -8.56 -12.43 -4.26
N ALA A 73 -9.04 -13.25 -3.32
CA ALA A 73 -10.30 -13.09 -2.60
C ALA A 73 -10.16 -12.51 -1.18
N ASP A 74 -9.05 -11.84 -0.86
CA ASP A 74 -8.83 -11.32 0.49
C ASP A 74 -9.48 -9.92 0.69
N PRO A 75 -10.24 -9.68 1.78
CA PRO A 75 -10.83 -8.38 2.07
C PRO A 75 -9.78 -7.25 2.20
N LEU A 76 -8.55 -7.54 2.61
CA LEU A 76 -7.47 -6.54 2.65
C LEU A 76 -7.12 -6.02 1.27
N ARG A 77 -7.11 -6.88 0.25
CA ARG A 77 -6.83 -6.46 -1.12
C ARG A 77 -7.89 -5.48 -1.61
N GLN A 78 -9.16 -5.72 -1.32
CA GLN A 78 -10.24 -4.80 -1.67
C GLN A 78 -10.07 -3.45 -0.96
N LYS A 79 -9.73 -3.44 0.34
CA LYS A 79 -9.41 -2.18 1.06
C LYS A 79 -8.22 -1.44 0.45
N LEU A 80 -7.18 -2.16 0.04
CA LEU A 80 -6.01 -1.56 -0.61
C LEU A 80 -6.38 -0.97 -1.97
N VAL A 81 -7.16 -1.68 -2.78
CA VAL A 81 -7.68 -1.19 -4.06
C VAL A 81 -8.53 0.07 -3.89
N ASP A 82 -9.43 0.08 -2.90
CA ASP A 82 -10.26 1.23 -2.59
C ASP A 82 -9.40 2.43 -2.14
N ALA A 83 -8.45 2.21 -1.23
CA ALA A 83 -7.51 3.23 -0.79
C ALA A 83 -6.64 3.77 -1.95
N LEU A 84 -6.24 2.93 -2.90
CA LEU A 84 -5.51 3.35 -4.09
C LEU A 84 -6.40 4.14 -5.07
N ASN A 85 -7.68 3.81 -5.18
CA ASN A 85 -8.64 4.60 -5.94
C ASN A 85 -8.92 5.96 -5.28
N GLU A 86 -9.04 6.01 -3.96
CA GLU A 86 -9.12 7.27 -3.20
C GLU A 86 -7.87 8.11 -3.47
N PHE A 87 -6.68 7.51 -3.33
CA PHE A 87 -5.42 8.20 -3.59
C PHE A 87 -5.30 8.67 -5.04
N LYS A 88 -5.73 7.88 -6.03
CA LYS A 88 -5.75 8.28 -7.44
C LYS A 88 -6.66 9.48 -7.71
N ASN A 89 -7.75 9.64 -6.97
CA ASN A 89 -8.61 10.83 -7.07
C ASN A 89 -7.97 12.06 -6.41
N LEU A 90 -7.18 11.84 -5.34
CA LEU A 90 -6.45 12.91 -4.64
C LEU A 90 -5.20 13.34 -5.40
N PHE A 91 -4.52 12.40 -6.04
CA PHE A 91 -3.32 12.60 -6.82
C PHE A 91 -3.69 13.09 -8.22
N GLN A 92 -3.64 14.41 -8.41
CA GLN A 92 -3.69 15.02 -9.74
C GLN A 92 -2.29 14.97 -10.34
N ALA A 93 -2.14 14.20 -11.42
CA ALA A 93 -0.91 14.11 -12.21
C ALA A 93 -0.61 15.43 -12.93
#